data_AF-A0A2W1LFY8-F1
#
_entry.id   AF-A0A2W1LFY8-F1
#
_cell.length_a   1.000
_cell.length_b   1.000
_cell.length_c   1.000
_cell.angle_alpha   90.00
_cell.angle_beta   90.00
_cell.angle_gamma   90.00
#
_symmetry.space_group_name_H-M   'P 1'
#
loop_
_entity.id
_entity.type
_entity.pdbx_description
1 polymer ?
#
loop_
_entity_poly.entity_id
_entity_poly.type
_entity_poly.pdbx_seq_one_letter_code
_entity_poly.pdbx_strand_id
1 'polypeptide(L)'
;MKPMQITMGDIQKMTFPKRNKNQLIGSIGQTFFQHFVNSELNCIYHPINQENDFGIDGYIELVENEYVTGRLIGIQLKHGNSFFKSQTNGGYKFIGENKHLNYYLNSQSPVYIVIMDEGFKRMHWVQFELDKTSPYGANGWWMEVPKGNLLTSNFIYELFQTSGPIVDYEEQIKLNWAIDGLLHDSKFRIVAIPKNEILTGSYEYLTSFIERLSKNKDMLIKSRSTLDIFFPEYDEDDREIFQIPEIMTWLKNSIEIGIPWFYFLNTQKKSAGITLLMHSFCKKINIYEKDRGYLVEFDKNDLGQFVEQNYINLNTYMEINNLSLKINKEISSGIFEYLKKNLQEI
;
A
#
# COMPACT_ATOMS: atom_id res chain seq x y z
N MET A 1 46.59 36.71 -34.23
CA MET A 1 45.58 37.78 -34.17
C MET A 1 45.18 37.97 -32.73
N LYS A 2 45.22 39.20 -32.19
CA LYS A 2 44.66 39.47 -30.85
C LYS A 2 43.12 39.48 -30.98
N PRO A 3 42.39 38.77 -30.11
CA PRO A 3 40.93 38.84 -30.11
C PRO A 3 40.49 40.29 -29.83
N MET A 4 39.56 40.78 -30.65
CA MET A 4 39.01 42.12 -30.54
C MET A 4 38.11 42.19 -29.30
N GLN A 5 38.40 43.10 -28.37
CA GLN A 5 37.48 43.43 -27.29
C GLN A 5 36.34 44.28 -27.84
N ILE A 6 35.12 43.97 -27.42
CA ILE A 6 33.90 44.47 -28.02
C ILE A 6 33.07 45.18 -26.95
N THR A 7 32.37 46.25 -27.32
CA THR A 7 31.55 47.04 -26.38
C THR A 7 30.11 46.50 -26.30
N MET A 8 29.36 46.84 -25.25
CA MET A 8 27.97 46.36 -25.05
C MET A 8 27.03 46.60 -26.25
N GLY A 9 27.24 47.67 -27.02
CA GLY A 9 26.41 48.02 -28.19
C GLY A 9 26.65 47.11 -29.41
N ASP A 10 27.82 46.48 -29.49
CA ASP A 10 28.22 45.65 -30.63
C ASP A 10 27.68 44.21 -30.53
N ILE A 11 27.28 43.78 -29.33
CA ILE A 11 26.78 42.43 -29.04
C ILE A 11 25.51 42.10 -29.83
N GLN A 12 24.65 43.09 -30.11
CA GLN A 12 23.40 42.88 -30.85
C GLN A 12 23.62 42.44 -32.31
N LYS A 13 24.82 42.68 -32.87
CA LYS A 13 25.18 42.35 -34.25
C LYS A 13 25.92 41.01 -34.38
N MET A 14 26.10 40.27 -33.29
CA MET A 14 26.89 39.04 -33.24
C MET A 14 26.04 37.78 -33.00
N THR A 15 26.56 36.63 -33.42
CA THR A 15 25.93 35.30 -33.25
C THR A 15 26.19 34.73 -31.85
N PHE A 16 25.65 35.37 -30.82
CA PHE A 16 25.60 34.79 -29.48
C PHE A 16 24.26 34.07 -29.26
N PRO A 17 24.24 32.99 -28.46
CA PRO A 17 22.99 32.40 -27.99
C PRO A 17 22.12 33.46 -27.29
N LYS A 18 20.85 33.54 -27.67
CA LYS A 18 19.89 34.47 -27.09
C LYS A 18 19.10 33.78 -25.99
N ARG A 19 19.03 34.41 -24.81
CA ARG A 19 18.17 33.94 -23.73
C ARG A 19 16.70 34.00 -24.15
N ASN A 20 15.96 32.92 -23.92
CA ASN A 20 14.53 32.88 -24.15
C ASN A 20 13.80 33.69 -23.06
N LYS A 21 13.03 34.72 -23.47
CA LYS A 21 12.30 35.59 -22.55
C LYS A 21 11.23 34.84 -21.74
N ASN A 22 10.55 33.87 -22.35
CA ASN A 22 9.50 33.11 -21.66
C ASN A 22 10.10 32.20 -20.58
N GLN A 23 11.24 31.56 -20.87
CA GLN A 23 11.96 30.77 -19.87
C GLN A 23 12.46 31.64 -18.71
N LEU A 24 12.91 32.87 -18.99
CA LEU A 24 13.29 33.83 -17.94
C LEU A 24 12.10 34.21 -17.05
N ILE A 25 10.94 34.51 -17.64
CA ILE A 25 9.71 34.85 -16.89
C ILE A 25 9.30 33.68 -15.98
N GLY A 26 9.30 32.45 -16.50
CA GLY A 26 9.00 31.26 -15.71
C GLY A 26 9.99 31.05 -14.56
N SER A 27 11.30 31.16 -14.83
CA SER A 27 12.35 31.02 -13.81
C SER A 27 12.26 32.08 -12.71
N ILE A 28 11.96 33.34 -13.06
CA ILE A 28 11.71 34.41 -12.07
C ILE A 28 10.51 34.05 -11.20
N GLY A 29 9.40 33.61 -11.80
CA GLY A 29 8.20 33.22 -11.08
C GLY A 29 8.46 32.09 -10.10
N GLN A 30 9.13 31.02 -10.55
CA GLN A 30 9.48 29.86 -9.74
C GLN A 30 10.39 30.24 -8.56
N THR A 31 11.37 31.12 -8.79
CA THR A 31 12.28 31.60 -7.74
C THR A 31 11.54 32.41 -6.67
N PHE A 32 10.65 33.32 -7.09
CA PHE A 32 9.84 34.09 -6.16
C PHE A 32 8.92 33.18 -5.34
N PHE A 33 8.25 32.24 -6.01
CA PHE A 33 7.32 31.32 -5.35
C PHE A 33 8.05 30.41 -4.34
N GLN A 34 9.24 29.91 -4.69
CA GLN A 34 10.09 29.17 -3.76
C GLN A 34 10.45 30.00 -2.52
N HIS A 35 10.83 31.27 -2.71
CA HIS A 35 11.09 32.16 -1.58
C HIS A 35 9.86 32.32 -0.69
N PHE A 36 8.70 32.59 -1.28
CA PHE A 36 7.42 32.70 -0.56
C PHE A 36 7.09 31.44 0.25
N VAL A 37 7.22 30.25 -0.34
CA VAL A 37 6.95 28.98 0.35
C VAL A 37 7.88 28.80 1.56
N ASN A 38 9.17 29.08 1.37
CA ASN A 38 10.16 28.91 2.43
C ASN A 38 10.04 29.97 3.54
N SER A 39 9.80 31.24 3.19
CA SER A 39 9.81 32.35 4.16
C SER A 39 8.45 32.61 4.81
N GLU A 40 7.36 32.53 4.05
CA GLU A 40 6.02 32.91 4.51
C GLU A 40 5.21 31.71 4.98
N LEU A 41 5.44 30.53 4.40
CA LEU A 41 4.72 29.30 4.79
C LEU A 41 5.56 28.39 5.68
N ASN A 42 6.87 28.66 5.82
CA ASN A 42 7.84 27.77 6.49
C ASN A 42 7.80 26.32 5.99
N CYS A 43 7.50 26.14 4.70
CA CYS A 43 7.41 24.84 4.03
C CYS A 43 8.57 24.65 3.04
N ILE A 44 8.64 23.49 2.40
CA ILE A 44 9.69 23.20 1.40
C ILE A 44 9.07 23.21 0.00
N TYR A 45 9.67 23.95 -0.93
CA TYR A 45 9.30 23.87 -2.35
C TYR A 45 10.30 23.03 -3.16
N HIS A 46 9.79 22.00 -3.82
CA HIS A 46 10.50 21.08 -4.70
C HIS A 46 10.21 21.41 -6.18
N PRO A 47 11.04 22.24 -6.84
CA PRO A 47 10.82 22.62 -8.23
C PRO A 47 11.03 21.43 -9.18
N ILE A 48 10.20 21.34 -10.23
CA ILE A 48 10.42 20.43 -11.35
C ILE A 48 11.24 21.14 -12.43
N ASN A 49 12.26 20.45 -12.97
CA ASN A 49 13.03 20.93 -14.12
C ASN A 49 12.13 21.05 -15.36
N GLN A 50 12.33 22.09 -16.18
CA GLN A 50 11.51 22.34 -17.37
C GLN A 50 11.43 21.17 -18.36
N GLU A 51 12.46 20.34 -18.43
CA GLU A 51 12.47 19.13 -19.28
C GLU A 51 11.49 18.04 -18.83
N ASN A 52 11.01 18.12 -17.59
CA ASN A 52 10.11 17.18 -16.94
C ASN A 52 8.76 17.83 -16.55
N ASP A 53 8.48 19.06 -17.02
CA ASP A 53 7.21 19.75 -16.76
C ASP A 53 6.12 19.22 -17.72
N PHE A 54 5.16 18.49 -17.16
CA PHE A 54 3.97 17.99 -17.84
C PHE A 54 2.67 18.66 -17.36
N GLY A 55 2.78 19.80 -16.66
CA GLY A 55 1.66 20.56 -16.11
C GLY A 55 1.80 20.88 -14.62
N ILE A 56 2.78 20.34 -13.91
CA ILE A 56 3.09 20.67 -12.51
C ILE A 56 4.52 21.23 -12.48
N ASP A 57 4.67 22.46 -12.01
CA ASP A 57 5.95 23.19 -11.96
C ASP A 57 6.77 22.87 -10.69
N GLY A 58 6.15 22.24 -9.69
CA GLY A 58 6.79 21.79 -8.47
C GLY A 58 5.80 21.33 -7.41
N TYR A 59 6.34 20.86 -6.29
CA TYR A 59 5.55 20.43 -5.14
C TYR A 59 5.89 21.24 -3.90
N ILE A 60 4.88 21.57 -3.07
CA ILE A 60 5.09 22.02 -1.70
C ILE A 60 5.04 20.80 -0.80
N GLU A 61 6.07 20.59 0.02
CA GLU A 61 6.05 19.64 1.12
C GLU A 61 5.71 20.37 2.42
N LEU A 62 4.65 19.93 3.08
CA LEU A 62 4.15 20.56 4.30
C LEU A 62 5.07 20.27 5.49
N VAL A 63 5.28 21.31 6.29
CA VAL A 63 6.07 21.28 7.51
C VAL A 63 5.21 21.80 8.65
N GLU A 64 5.12 21.03 9.74
CA GLU A 64 4.42 21.42 10.95
C GLU A 64 5.39 21.37 12.13
N ASN A 65 5.54 22.48 12.86
CA ASN A 65 6.47 22.59 14.00
C ASN A 65 7.90 22.10 13.69
N GLU A 66 8.45 22.47 12.53
CA GLU A 66 9.77 22.03 12.04
C GLU A 66 9.86 20.55 11.60
N TYR A 67 8.78 19.78 11.73
CA TYR A 67 8.71 18.40 11.24
C TYR A 67 8.19 18.36 9.81
N VAL A 68 9.01 17.80 8.92
CA VAL A 68 8.65 17.56 7.52
C VAL A 68 7.69 16.36 7.46
N THR A 69 6.50 16.58 6.92
CA THR A 69 5.37 15.64 7.07
C THR A 69 5.29 14.58 5.96
N GLY A 70 6.04 14.75 4.86
CA GLY A 70 5.90 13.94 3.65
C GLY A 70 4.63 14.23 2.83
N ARG A 71 3.77 15.18 3.26
CA ARG A 71 2.57 15.58 2.52
C ARG A 71 2.94 16.55 1.40
N LEU A 72 2.78 16.09 0.16
CA LEU A 72 3.09 16.87 -1.05
C LEU A 72 1.82 17.45 -1.68
N ILE A 73 1.89 18.72 -2.09
CA ILE A 73 0.87 19.43 -2.88
C ILE A 73 1.48 19.86 -4.22
N GLY A 74 0.86 19.50 -5.34
CA GLY A 74 1.30 19.90 -6.66
C GLY A 74 0.94 21.34 -6.98
N ILE A 75 1.84 22.09 -7.60
CA ILE A 75 1.64 23.49 -8.00
C ILE A 75 1.85 23.64 -9.51
N GLN A 76 0.84 24.15 -10.20
CA GLN A 76 1.00 24.76 -11.53
C GLN A 76 1.12 26.27 -11.34
N LEU A 77 2.30 26.81 -11.63
CA LEU A 77 2.67 28.20 -11.50
C LEU A 77 2.60 28.92 -12.84
N LYS A 78 1.90 30.05 -12.88
CA LYS A 78 1.84 30.95 -14.04
C LYS A 78 2.20 32.36 -13.65
N HIS A 79 3.30 32.88 -14.21
CA HIS A 79 3.79 34.22 -13.94
C HIS A 79 3.68 35.09 -15.21
N GLY A 80 2.99 36.23 -15.09
CA GLY A 80 2.87 37.21 -16.17
C GLY A 80 1.53 37.97 -16.18
N ASN A 81 1.54 39.20 -16.70
CA ASN A 81 0.35 40.05 -16.76
C ASN A 81 -0.79 39.50 -17.66
N SER A 82 -0.48 38.57 -18.56
CA SER A 82 -1.48 37.94 -19.45
C SER A 82 -2.55 37.15 -18.69
N PHE A 83 -2.22 36.55 -17.55
CA PHE A 83 -3.15 35.73 -16.76
C PHE A 83 -4.25 36.56 -16.06
N PHE A 84 -4.10 37.90 -16.06
CA PHE A 84 -5.02 38.83 -15.42
C PHE A 84 -5.92 39.57 -16.43
N LYS A 85 -5.79 39.29 -17.73
CA LYS A 85 -6.52 39.99 -18.79
C LYS A 85 -7.98 39.54 -18.90
N SER A 86 -8.23 38.24 -18.75
CA SER A 86 -9.58 37.68 -18.85
C SER A 86 -10.23 37.65 -17.47
N GLN A 87 -11.12 38.59 -17.21
CA GLN A 87 -11.82 38.70 -15.93
C GLN A 87 -13.19 38.02 -15.98
N THR A 88 -13.61 37.55 -14.81
CA THR A 88 -14.99 37.13 -14.54
C THR A 88 -15.57 38.04 -13.45
N ASN A 89 -16.82 37.80 -13.05
CA ASN A 89 -17.43 38.53 -11.94
C ASN A 89 -16.70 38.23 -10.61
N GLY A 90 -16.19 37.01 -10.41
CA GLY A 90 -15.51 36.59 -9.16
C GLY A 90 -13.98 36.63 -9.20
N GLY A 91 -13.37 36.72 -10.38
CA GLY A 91 -11.97 36.34 -10.52
C GLY A 91 -11.32 36.61 -11.87
N TYR A 92 -10.44 35.68 -12.24
CA TYR A 92 -9.71 35.62 -13.50
C TYR A 92 -9.90 34.25 -14.14
N LYS A 93 -9.99 34.19 -15.47
CA LYS A 93 -10.04 32.90 -16.18
C LYS A 93 -8.62 32.34 -16.33
N PHE A 94 -8.37 31.20 -15.71
CA PHE A 94 -7.24 30.35 -16.07
C PHE A 94 -7.66 29.45 -17.24
N ILE A 95 -6.87 29.43 -18.31
CA ILE A 95 -7.12 28.59 -19.49
C ILE A 95 -6.02 27.53 -19.55
N GLY A 96 -6.41 26.26 -19.56
CA GLY A 96 -5.53 25.11 -19.66
C GLY A 96 -5.81 24.25 -20.91
N GLU A 97 -4.87 23.34 -21.22
CA GLU A 97 -5.04 22.32 -22.26
C GLU A 97 -5.70 21.06 -21.67
N ASN A 98 -6.55 20.38 -22.44
CA ASN A 98 -7.28 19.19 -21.97
C ASN A 98 -6.37 18.05 -21.51
N LYS A 99 -5.15 17.94 -22.05
CA LYS A 99 -4.16 16.94 -21.61
C LYS A 99 -3.85 17.02 -20.11
N HIS A 100 -3.93 18.22 -19.53
CA HIS A 100 -3.67 18.43 -18.10
C HIS A 100 -4.82 17.96 -17.20
N LEU A 101 -6.07 17.92 -17.69
CA LEU A 101 -7.20 17.43 -16.87
C LEU A 101 -6.98 15.97 -16.47
N ASN A 102 -6.70 15.13 -17.45
CA ASN A 102 -6.44 13.71 -17.19
C ASN A 102 -5.17 13.52 -16.35
N TYR A 103 -4.15 14.35 -16.57
CA TYR A 103 -2.93 14.32 -15.77
C TYR A 103 -3.19 14.66 -14.29
N TYR A 104 -3.89 15.77 -14.00
CA TYR A 104 -4.19 16.19 -12.63
C TYR A 104 -5.12 15.22 -11.91
N LEU A 105 -6.12 14.65 -12.60
CA LEU A 105 -7.03 13.65 -12.01
C LEU A 105 -6.34 12.36 -11.59
N ASN A 106 -5.18 12.03 -12.18
CA ASN A 106 -4.37 10.87 -11.81
C ASN A 106 -3.25 11.24 -10.82
N SER A 107 -3.11 12.51 -10.43
CA SER A 107 -2.15 12.92 -9.41
C SER A 107 -2.55 12.38 -8.04
N GLN A 108 -1.60 11.78 -7.32
CA GLN A 108 -1.80 11.36 -5.92
C GLN A 108 -1.83 12.55 -4.96
N SER A 109 -1.31 13.71 -5.39
CA SER A 109 -1.33 14.95 -4.63
C SER A 109 -2.42 15.90 -5.16
N PRO A 110 -3.11 16.63 -4.27
CA PRO A 110 -3.92 17.78 -4.67
C PRO A 110 -3.11 18.76 -5.51
N VAL A 111 -3.73 19.36 -6.52
CA VAL A 111 -3.06 20.30 -7.42
C VAL A 111 -3.66 21.68 -7.25
N TYR A 112 -2.82 22.69 -7.04
CA TYR A 112 -3.20 24.09 -7.02
C TYR A 112 -2.62 24.83 -8.22
N ILE A 113 -3.41 25.75 -8.75
CA ILE A 113 -3.00 26.66 -9.80
C ILE A 113 -2.75 28.02 -9.17
N VAL A 114 -1.56 28.56 -9.37
CA VAL A 114 -1.14 29.85 -8.82
C VAL A 114 -0.84 30.80 -9.98
N ILE A 115 -1.50 31.96 -9.99
CA ILE A 115 -1.22 33.04 -10.95
C ILE A 115 -0.58 34.22 -10.25
N MET A 116 0.49 34.77 -10.83
CA MET A 116 1.22 35.93 -10.30
C MET A 116 1.47 36.95 -11.40
N ASP A 117 1.28 38.23 -11.12
CA ASP A 117 1.61 39.29 -12.07
C ASP A 117 3.11 39.66 -12.06
N GLU A 118 3.57 40.40 -13.08
CA GLU A 118 5.02 40.67 -13.26
C GLU A 118 5.65 41.47 -12.12
N GLY A 119 4.82 42.18 -11.35
CA GLY A 119 5.26 42.98 -10.21
C GLY A 119 5.08 42.28 -8.86
N PHE A 120 4.58 41.04 -8.84
CA PHE A 120 4.21 40.30 -7.62
C PHE A 120 3.27 41.08 -6.69
N LYS A 121 2.40 41.91 -7.27
CA LYS A 121 1.40 42.71 -6.54
C LYS A 121 0.04 42.02 -6.51
N ARG A 122 -0.25 41.20 -7.50
CA ARG A 122 -1.47 40.38 -7.59
C ARG A 122 -1.05 38.94 -7.72
N MET A 123 -1.41 38.16 -6.72
CA MET A 123 -1.08 36.75 -6.63
C MET A 123 -2.28 36.02 -6.08
N HIS A 124 -2.81 35.07 -6.84
CA HIS A 124 -4.01 34.33 -6.49
C HIS A 124 -3.84 32.85 -6.76
N TRP A 125 -4.65 32.05 -6.08
CA TRP A 125 -4.61 30.60 -6.21
C TRP A 125 -6.01 29.98 -6.29
N VAL A 126 -6.09 28.77 -6.83
CA VAL A 126 -7.29 27.94 -6.80
C VAL A 126 -6.89 26.47 -6.78
N GLN A 127 -7.59 25.65 -6.00
CA GLN A 127 -7.46 24.20 -6.07
C GLN A 127 -8.09 23.71 -7.39
N PHE A 128 -7.40 22.82 -8.09
CA PHE A 128 -7.98 22.12 -9.24
C PHE A 128 -9.05 21.14 -8.78
N GLU A 129 -10.27 21.35 -9.28
CA GLU A 129 -11.42 20.46 -9.08
C GLU A 129 -12.18 20.36 -10.40
N LEU A 130 -12.49 19.13 -10.85
CA LEU A 130 -13.05 18.88 -12.18
C LEU A 130 -14.42 19.54 -12.38
N ASP A 131 -15.26 19.53 -11.35
CA ASP A 131 -16.60 20.12 -11.33
C ASP A 131 -16.58 21.66 -11.44
N LYS A 132 -15.44 22.29 -11.13
CA LYS A 132 -15.22 23.74 -11.30
C LYS A 132 -14.64 24.12 -12.66
N THR A 133 -14.46 23.15 -13.57
CA THR A 133 -13.95 23.40 -14.93
C THR A 133 -15.07 23.57 -15.95
N SER A 134 -14.75 24.21 -17.08
CA SER A 134 -15.65 24.35 -18.21
C SER A 134 -14.88 24.27 -19.53
N PRO A 135 -15.47 23.72 -20.62
CA PRO A 135 -14.81 23.65 -21.92
C PRO A 135 -14.41 25.04 -22.45
N TYR A 136 -13.27 25.12 -23.13
CA TYR A 136 -12.75 26.33 -23.78
C TYR A 136 -12.15 26.00 -25.15
N GLY A 137 -12.88 26.33 -26.22
CA GLY A 137 -12.48 25.95 -27.58
C GLY A 137 -12.47 24.43 -27.78
N ALA A 138 -11.73 23.95 -28.80
CA ALA A 138 -11.71 22.53 -29.16
C ALA A 138 -10.88 21.66 -28.20
N ASN A 139 -9.74 22.17 -27.70
CA ASN A 139 -8.73 21.39 -26.97
C ASN A 139 -8.36 22.00 -25.60
N GLY A 140 -9.20 22.92 -25.10
CA GLY A 140 -8.93 23.62 -23.86
C GLY A 140 -10.09 23.55 -22.89
N TRP A 141 -9.77 23.96 -21.68
CA TRP A 141 -10.72 24.14 -20.59
C TRP A 141 -10.35 25.42 -19.86
N TRP A 142 -11.27 25.92 -19.05
CA TRP A 142 -11.01 27.03 -18.16
C TRP A 142 -11.62 26.78 -16.78
N MET A 143 -11.06 27.45 -15.79
CA MET A 143 -11.65 27.59 -14.46
C MET A 143 -11.42 29.00 -13.93
N GLU A 144 -12.23 29.39 -12.96
CA GLU A 144 -12.08 30.69 -12.30
C GLU A 144 -11.01 30.61 -11.20
N VAL A 145 -10.06 31.53 -11.22
CA VAL A 145 -9.16 31.83 -10.08
C VAL A 145 -9.78 32.99 -9.30
N PRO A 146 -10.32 32.77 -8.08
CA PRO A 146 -11.04 33.81 -7.34
C PRO A 146 -10.14 34.97 -6.91
N LYS A 147 -10.62 36.21 -7.02
CA LYS A 147 -9.90 37.40 -6.53
C LYS A 147 -9.68 37.37 -5.01
N GLY A 148 -10.57 36.71 -4.27
CA GLY A 148 -10.49 36.58 -2.80
C GLY A 148 -9.39 35.64 -2.32
N ASN A 149 -8.96 34.69 -3.15
CA ASN A 149 -7.93 33.71 -2.81
C ASN A 149 -6.55 34.32 -2.99
N LEU A 150 -6.18 35.25 -2.12
CA LEU A 150 -4.88 35.92 -2.14
C LEU A 150 -3.78 34.96 -1.70
N LEU A 151 -2.68 34.93 -2.46
CA LEU A 151 -1.48 34.19 -2.07
C LEU A 151 -0.76 34.96 -0.95
N THR A 152 -1.05 34.55 0.28
CA THR A 152 -0.53 35.10 1.54
C THR A 152 -0.19 33.95 2.48
N SER A 153 0.40 34.22 3.65
CA SER A 153 0.75 33.19 4.63
C SER A 153 -0.43 32.28 5.02
N ASN A 154 -1.67 32.79 4.98
CA ASN A 154 -2.88 32.00 5.25
C ASN A 154 -3.14 30.88 4.23
N PHE A 155 -2.45 30.88 3.08
CA PHE A 155 -2.53 29.77 2.13
C PHE A 155 -2.15 28.44 2.77
N ILE A 156 -1.30 28.45 3.80
CA ILE A 156 -0.89 27.22 4.50
C ILE A 156 -2.08 26.44 5.08
N TYR A 157 -3.10 27.12 5.61
CA TYR A 157 -4.26 26.47 6.21
C TYR A 157 -5.05 25.67 5.18
N GLU A 158 -5.22 26.24 3.99
CA GLU A 158 -5.85 25.57 2.86
C GLU A 158 -5.07 24.30 2.47
N LEU A 159 -3.74 24.40 2.39
CA LEU A 159 -2.90 23.25 2.03
C LEU A 159 -3.02 22.10 3.03
N PHE A 160 -3.01 22.40 4.34
CA PHE A 160 -3.20 21.40 5.39
C PHE A 160 -4.58 20.74 5.31
N GLN A 161 -5.65 21.53 5.14
CA GLN A 161 -7.01 21.00 5.00
C GLN A 161 -7.13 20.01 3.84
N THR A 162 -6.55 20.33 2.69
CA THR A 162 -6.65 19.51 1.49
C THR A 162 -5.73 18.27 1.52
N SER A 163 -4.62 18.33 2.26
CA SER A 163 -3.68 17.20 2.39
C SER A 163 -4.21 16.02 3.22
N GLY A 164 -5.28 16.24 3.99
CA GLY A 164 -5.80 15.27 4.96
C GLY A 164 -4.96 15.18 6.25
N PRO A 165 -5.35 14.29 7.18
CA PRO A 165 -4.71 14.21 8.49
C PRO A 165 -3.28 13.66 8.40
N ILE A 166 -2.37 14.22 9.20
CA ILE A 166 -1.06 13.63 9.46
C ILE A 166 -1.25 12.50 10.48
N VAL A 167 -0.76 11.31 10.16
CA VAL A 167 -0.94 10.11 10.99
C VAL A 167 0.41 9.73 11.58
N ASP A 168 0.47 9.61 12.90
CA ASP A 168 1.61 9.04 13.60
C ASP A 168 1.51 7.50 13.60
N TYR A 169 2.48 6.86 12.95
CA TYR A 169 2.55 5.41 12.83
C TYR A 169 3.48 4.75 13.87
N GLU A 170 4.08 5.50 14.80
CA GLU A 170 5.10 4.99 15.73
C GLU A 170 4.58 3.86 16.62
N GLU A 171 3.38 4.02 17.21
CA GLU A 171 2.76 2.98 18.04
C GLU A 171 2.45 1.72 17.25
N GLN A 172 1.91 1.86 16.04
CA GLN A 172 1.61 0.72 15.17
C GLN A 172 2.89 -0.03 14.78
N ILE A 173 3.98 0.69 14.50
CA ILE A 173 5.29 0.10 14.23
C ILE A 173 5.79 -0.70 15.44
N LYS A 174 5.74 -0.10 16.64
CA LYS A 174 6.15 -0.77 17.90
C LYS A 174 5.33 -2.03 18.17
N LEU A 175 4.01 -1.95 17.99
CA LEU A 175 3.12 -3.09 18.19
C LEU A 175 3.43 -4.22 17.20
N ASN A 176 3.59 -3.89 15.92
CA ASN A 176 3.94 -4.87 14.88
C ASN A 176 5.26 -5.58 15.22
N TRP A 177 6.30 -4.82 15.62
CA TRP A 177 7.59 -5.39 16.00
C TRP A 177 7.51 -6.23 17.28
N ALA A 178 6.73 -5.82 18.27
CA ALA A 178 6.55 -6.59 19.50
C ALA A 178 5.94 -7.97 19.21
N ILE A 179 4.90 -8.02 18.38
CA ILE A 179 4.28 -9.29 18.02
C ILE A 179 5.23 -10.13 17.14
N ASP A 180 5.96 -9.51 16.20
CA ASP A 180 6.97 -10.22 15.39
C ASP A 180 8.07 -10.83 16.28
N GLY A 181 8.50 -10.13 17.34
CA GLY A 181 9.43 -10.65 18.35
C GLY A 181 8.88 -11.87 19.08
N LEU A 182 7.63 -11.82 19.54
CA LEU A 182 6.95 -12.96 20.19
C LEU A 182 6.85 -14.18 19.25
N LEU A 183 6.54 -13.95 17.97
CA LEU A 183 6.50 -15.01 16.96
C LEU A 183 7.90 -15.56 16.68
N HIS A 184 8.93 -14.74 16.67
CA HIS A 184 10.30 -15.18 16.41
C HIS A 184 10.85 -16.08 17.53
N ASP A 185 10.64 -15.72 18.79
CA ASP A 185 11.27 -16.39 19.94
C ASP A 185 10.54 -17.69 20.37
N SER A 186 9.32 -17.91 19.86
CA SER A 186 8.53 -19.10 20.15
C SER A 186 8.92 -20.28 19.24
N LYS A 187 9.22 -21.43 19.87
CA LYS A 187 9.47 -22.70 19.15
C LYS A 187 8.19 -23.37 18.64
N PHE A 188 7.06 -23.03 19.26
CA PHE A 188 5.74 -23.57 18.94
C PHE A 188 4.75 -22.41 18.95
N ARG A 189 3.91 -22.37 17.93
CA ARG A 189 2.99 -21.26 17.66
C ARG A 189 1.58 -21.83 17.58
N ILE A 190 0.63 -21.16 18.20
CA ILE A 190 -0.79 -21.51 18.09
C ILE A 190 -1.48 -20.32 17.44
N VAL A 191 -2.22 -20.56 16.35
CA VAL A 191 -3.11 -19.56 15.78
C VAL A 191 -4.53 -19.79 16.28
N ALA A 192 -5.05 -18.82 17.00
CA ALA A 192 -6.46 -18.77 17.39
C ALA A 192 -7.27 -18.28 16.19
N ILE A 193 -8.17 -19.12 15.67
CA ILE A 193 -9.04 -18.79 14.54
C ILE A 193 -10.31 -18.10 15.07
N PRO A 194 -10.56 -16.83 14.70
CA PRO A 194 -11.76 -16.10 15.13
C PRO A 194 -13.04 -16.77 14.63
N LYS A 195 -14.10 -16.77 15.44
CA LYS A 195 -15.40 -17.33 15.02
C LYS A 195 -15.97 -16.63 13.80
N ASN A 196 -15.75 -15.32 13.69
CA ASN A 196 -16.19 -14.53 12.55
C ASN A 196 -15.59 -15.01 11.22
N GLU A 197 -14.30 -15.40 11.19
CA GLU A 197 -13.66 -15.95 9.98
C GLU A 197 -14.38 -17.22 9.52
N ILE A 198 -14.72 -18.10 10.47
CA ILE A 198 -15.41 -19.37 10.20
C ILE A 198 -16.82 -19.13 9.68
N LEU A 199 -17.59 -18.26 10.35
CA LEU A 199 -18.98 -17.99 9.97
C LEU A 199 -19.12 -17.24 8.65
N THR A 200 -18.14 -16.40 8.31
CA THR A 200 -18.12 -15.65 7.04
C THR A 200 -17.43 -16.40 5.90
N GLY A 201 -16.72 -17.48 6.19
CA GLY A 201 -15.87 -18.16 5.21
C GLY A 201 -14.64 -17.36 4.79
N SER A 202 -14.23 -16.38 5.59
CA SER A 202 -13.02 -15.58 5.38
C SER A 202 -11.76 -16.36 5.73
N TYR A 203 -10.64 -15.98 5.11
CA TYR A 203 -9.29 -16.43 5.46
C TYR A 203 -8.32 -15.26 5.62
N GLU A 204 -8.80 -14.02 5.70
CA GLU A 204 -7.97 -12.83 5.76
C GLU A 204 -7.06 -12.83 6.98
N TYR A 205 -7.60 -13.17 8.16
CA TYR A 205 -6.82 -13.28 9.38
C TYR A 205 -5.74 -14.35 9.29
N LEU A 206 -6.10 -15.56 8.82
CA LEU A 206 -5.15 -16.66 8.68
C LEU A 206 -4.06 -16.32 7.67
N THR A 207 -4.44 -15.69 6.55
CA THR A 207 -3.51 -15.28 5.49
C THR A 207 -2.53 -14.24 6.02
N SER A 208 -3.02 -13.21 6.71
CA SER A 208 -2.16 -12.22 7.38
C SER A 208 -1.24 -12.89 8.39
N PHE A 209 -1.71 -13.85 9.17
CA PHE A 209 -0.87 -14.59 10.10
C PHE A 209 0.23 -15.40 9.39
N ILE A 210 -0.09 -16.08 8.28
CA ILE A 210 0.88 -16.82 7.46
C ILE A 210 1.91 -15.86 6.84
N GLU A 211 1.47 -14.73 6.28
CA GLU A 211 2.37 -13.68 5.74
C GLU A 211 3.35 -13.20 6.81
N ARG A 212 2.87 -13.07 8.05
CA ARG A 212 3.69 -12.74 9.20
C ARG A 212 4.58 -13.88 9.68
N LEU A 213 4.35 -15.14 9.32
CA LEU A 213 5.31 -16.23 9.51
C LEU A 213 6.30 -16.32 8.36
N SER A 214 5.97 -15.73 7.21
CA SER A 214 6.79 -15.77 5.98
C SER A 214 7.40 -14.42 5.59
N LYS A 215 7.37 -13.41 6.46
CA LYS A 215 7.85 -12.03 6.19
C LYS A 215 9.28 -11.97 5.64
N ASN A 216 10.14 -12.92 6.03
CA ASN A 216 11.46 -13.09 5.47
C ASN A 216 11.88 -14.57 5.48
N LYS A 217 12.96 -14.89 4.77
CA LYS A 217 13.41 -16.27 4.56
C LYS A 217 13.78 -17.00 5.85
N ASP A 218 14.41 -16.30 6.80
CA ASP A 218 14.80 -16.92 8.08
C ASP A 218 13.58 -17.30 8.92
N MET A 219 12.60 -16.40 9.00
CA MET A 219 11.38 -16.67 9.76
C MET A 219 10.51 -17.73 9.07
N LEU A 220 10.42 -17.69 7.74
CA LEU A 220 9.75 -18.72 6.95
C LEU A 220 10.34 -20.11 7.24
N ILE A 221 11.66 -20.22 7.17
CA ILE A 221 12.42 -21.44 7.49
C ILE A 221 12.17 -21.89 8.94
N LYS A 222 12.17 -20.97 9.91
CA LYS A 222 11.91 -21.27 11.34
C LYS A 222 10.46 -21.62 11.65
N SER A 223 9.52 -21.27 10.77
CA SER A 223 8.08 -21.48 10.99
C SER A 223 7.59 -22.85 10.52
N ARG A 224 8.42 -23.58 9.78
CA ARG A 224 8.12 -24.94 9.29
C ARG A 224 7.78 -25.88 10.43
N SER A 225 6.65 -26.56 10.32
CA SER A 225 6.22 -27.57 11.28
C SER A 225 6.20 -27.08 12.73
N THR A 226 5.81 -25.83 12.96
CA THR A 226 5.74 -25.20 14.30
C THR A 226 4.36 -24.72 14.70
N LEU A 227 3.41 -24.67 13.76
CA LEU A 227 2.08 -24.12 13.96
C LEU A 227 1.10 -25.19 14.44
N ASP A 228 0.14 -24.81 15.26
CA ASP A 228 -1.10 -25.54 15.47
C ASP A 228 -2.27 -24.57 15.49
N ILE A 229 -3.49 -25.07 15.32
CA ILE A 229 -4.71 -24.26 15.25
C ILE A 229 -5.57 -24.47 16.48
N PHE A 230 -6.30 -23.43 16.88
CA PHE A 230 -7.21 -23.45 18.02
C PHE A 230 -8.43 -22.54 17.78
N PHE A 231 -9.55 -22.83 18.46
CA PHE A 231 -10.86 -22.21 18.23
C PHE A 231 -11.47 -21.69 19.54
N PRO A 232 -10.89 -20.63 20.15
CA PRO A 232 -11.24 -20.21 21.53
C PRO A 232 -12.71 -19.85 21.73
N GLU A 233 -13.37 -19.31 20.70
CA GLU A 233 -14.75 -18.86 20.76
C GLU A 233 -15.79 -20.00 20.67
N TYR A 234 -15.32 -21.25 20.70
CA TYR A 234 -16.11 -22.48 20.77
C TYR A 234 -15.86 -23.28 22.05
N ASP A 235 -15.11 -22.74 23.03
CA ASP A 235 -14.79 -23.45 24.28
C ASP A 235 -16.04 -23.80 25.12
N GLU A 236 -17.15 -23.08 24.93
CA GLU A 236 -18.44 -23.32 25.59
C GLU A 236 -19.41 -24.18 24.73
N ASP A 237 -18.96 -24.72 23.59
CA ASP A 237 -19.75 -25.65 22.77
C ASP A 237 -19.62 -27.07 23.34
N ASP A 238 -20.74 -27.72 23.64
CA ASP A 238 -20.76 -29.08 24.20
C ASP A 238 -20.24 -30.15 23.23
N ARG A 239 -20.10 -29.82 21.94
CA ARG A 239 -19.62 -30.73 20.90
C ARG A 239 -18.09 -30.72 20.82
N GLU A 240 -17.51 -31.85 20.47
CA GLU A 240 -16.11 -31.89 20.05
C GLU A 240 -15.91 -31.07 18.76
N ILE A 241 -14.74 -30.45 18.60
CA ILE A 241 -14.47 -29.57 17.44
C ILE A 241 -14.76 -30.25 16.10
N PHE A 242 -14.43 -31.55 15.95
CA PHE A 242 -14.68 -32.30 14.70
C PHE A 242 -16.16 -32.57 14.41
N GLN A 243 -17.05 -32.29 15.36
CA GLN A 243 -18.50 -32.41 15.25
C GLN A 243 -19.17 -31.08 14.89
N ILE A 244 -18.45 -29.95 14.93
CA ILE A 244 -18.97 -28.61 14.63
C ILE A 244 -18.93 -28.37 13.11
N PRO A 245 -20.09 -28.34 12.41
CA PRO A 245 -20.13 -28.34 10.95
C PRO A 245 -19.44 -27.14 10.31
N GLU A 246 -19.64 -25.93 10.85
CA GLU A 246 -19.08 -24.70 10.32
C GLU A 246 -17.53 -24.70 10.36
N ILE A 247 -16.93 -25.25 11.42
CA ILE A 247 -15.48 -25.43 11.51
C ILE A 247 -15.00 -26.44 10.46
N MET A 248 -15.72 -27.56 10.29
CA MET A 248 -15.35 -28.59 9.31
C MET A 248 -15.45 -28.07 7.87
N THR A 249 -16.50 -27.32 7.55
CA THR A 249 -16.64 -26.68 6.23
C THR A 249 -15.51 -25.70 5.98
N TRP A 250 -15.18 -24.84 6.96
CA TRP A 250 -14.09 -23.88 6.84
C TRP A 250 -12.73 -24.57 6.67
N LEU A 251 -12.42 -25.60 7.46
CA LEU A 251 -11.17 -26.36 7.34
C LEU A 251 -11.05 -27.08 5.99
N LYS A 252 -12.13 -27.70 5.49
CA LYS A 252 -12.12 -28.34 4.18
C LYS A 252 -11.84 -27.33 3.07
N ASN A 253 -12.58 -26.22 3.06
CA ASN A 253 -12.42 -25.16 2.08
C ASN A 253 -11.00 -24.56 2.14
N SER A 254 -10.38 -24.47 3.33
CA SER A 254 -9.00 -23.98 3.48
C SER A 254 -7.97 -24.81 2.69
N ILE A 255 -8.19 -26.13 2.56
CA ILE A 255 -7.35 -27.02 1.75
C ILE A 255 -7.59 -26.74 0.27
N GLU A 256 -8.84 -26.58 -0.13
CA GLU A 256 -9.25 -26.36 -1.52
C GLU A 256 -8.73 -25.02 -2.07
N ILE A 257 -8.69 -23.96 -1.25
CA ILE A 257 -8.12 -22.65 -1.65
C ILE A 257 -6.58 -22.63 -1.64
N GLY A 258 -5.92 -23.69 -1.17
CA GLY A 258 -4.47 -23.81 -1.26
C GLY A 258 -3.68 -23.41 -0.02
N ILE A 259 -4.29 -23.33 1.18
CA ILE A 259 -3.52 -23.05 2.40
C ILE A 259 -2.45 -24.15 2.59
N PRO A 260 -1.16 -23.78 2.76
CA PRO A 260 -0.05 -24.74 2.80
C PRO A 260 0.10 -25.36 4.20
N TRP A 261 -0.93 -26.03 4.69
CA TRP A 261 -0.96 -26.59 6.04
C TRP A 261 0.21 -27.54 6.33
N PHE A 262 0.60 -28.36 5.35
CA PHE A 262 1.74 -29.27 5.44
C PHE A 262 3.09 -28.54 5.65
N TYR A 263 3.19 -27.28 5.24
CA TYR A 263 4.37 -26.47 5.54
C TYR A 263 4.42 -26.06 7.02
N PHE A 264 3.30 -25.55 7.54
CA PHE A 264 3.27 -24.87 8.83
C PHE A 264 2.93 -25.78 10.01
N LEU A 265 2.00 -26.72 9.85
CA LEU A 265 1.46 -27.51 10.96
C LEU A 265 2.50 -28.44 11.56
N ASN A 266 2.50 -28.52 12.88
CA ASN A 266 3.46 -29.28 13.66
C ASN A 266 3.33 -30.78 13.39
N THR A 267 4.43 -31.40 13.01
CA THR A 267 4.54 -32.86 12.77
C THR A 267 5.43 -33.55 13.80
N GLN A 268 6.07 -32.80 14.71
CA GLN A 268 6.97 -33.34 15.74
C GLN A 268 6.21 -33.76 17.02
N LYS A 269 5.07 -33.11 17.30
CA LYS A 269 4.16 -33.44 18.41
C LYS A 269 2.77 -33.74 17.85
N LYS A 270 1.88 -34.29 18.68
CA LYS A 270 0.46 -34.43 18.32
C LYS A 270 -0.08 -33.05 17.97
N SER A 271 -0.48 -32.86 16.70
CA SER A 271 -1.07 -31.62 16.19
C SER A 271 -2.57 -31.81 16.05
N ALA A 272 -3.32 -30.92 16.68
CA ALA A 272 -4.76 -30.89 16.50
C ALA A 272 -5.12 -30.56 15.05
N GLY A 273 -4.39 -29.64 14.41
CA GLY A 273 -4.64 -29.16 13.06
C GLY A 273 -4.67 -30.26 12.00
N ILE A 274 -3.63 -31.12 11.92
CA ILE A 274 -3.60 -32.18 10.90
C ILE A 274 -4.77 -33.15 11.10
N THR A 275 -5.08 -33.49 12.36
CA THR A 275 -6.21 -34.37 12.70
C THR A 275 -7.55 -33.74 12.31
N LEU A 276 -7.76 -32.46 12.61
CA LEU A 276 -8.99 -31.76 12.26
C LEU A 276 -9.16 -31.59 10.74
N LEU A 277 -8.07 -31.36 10.01
CA LEU A 277 -8.10 -31.33 8.54
C LEU A 277 -8.51 -32.68 7.93
N MET A 278 -8.05 -33.79 8.51
CA MET A 278 -8.53 -35.13 8.13
C MET A 278 -10.01 -35.30 8.45
N HIS A 279 -10.48 -34.87 9.63
CA HIS A 279 -11.90 -34.91 9.98
C HIS A 279 -12.80 -34.08 9.06
N SER A 280 -12.30 -32.96 8.54
CA SER A 280 -13.04 -32.09 7.62
C SER A 280 -13.06 -32.62 6.20
N PHE A 281 -11.96 -33.26 5.74
CA PHE A 281 -11.81 -33.68 4.35
C PHE A 281 -12.31 -35.09 4.10
N CYS A 282 -12.04 -36.02 5.02
CA CYS A 282 -12.28 -37.45 4.83
C CYS A 282 -13.63 -37.89 5.38
N LYS A 283 -14.31 -38.76 4.63
CA LYS A 283 -15.48 -39.46 5.13
C LYS A 283 -15.09 -40.38 6.30
N LYS A 284 -15.90 -40.33 7.36
CA LYS A 284 -15.77 -41.16 8.56
C LYS A 284 -16.54 -42.48 8.32
N ILE A 285 -15.85 -43.62 8.40
CA ILE A 285 -16.41 -44.96 8.22
C ILE A 285 -16.96 -45.50 9.53
N ASN A 286 -16.12 -45.50 10.57
CA ASN A 286 -16.48 -45.94 11.92
C ASN A 286 -16.05 -44.90 12.96
N ILE A 287 -16.82 -44.77 14.03
CA ILE A 287 -16.52 -43.92 15.19
C ILE A 287 -16.73 -44.76 16.44
N TYR A 288 -15.65 -44.95 17.21
CA TYR A 288 -15.68 -45.67 18.48
C TYR A 288 -15.40 -44.70 19.63
N GLU A 289 -16.33 -44.61 20.56
CA GLU A 289 -16.12 -43.87 21.81
C GLU A 289 -15.21 -44.67 22.74
N LYS A 290 -14.22 -44.02 23.33
CA LYS A 290 -13.29 -44.55 24.33
C LYS A 290 -13.32 -43.66 25.57
N ASP A 291 -12.86 -44.18 26.71
CA ASP A 291 -12.82 -43.47 28.00
C ASP A 291 -12.17 -42.06 27.97
N ARG A 292 -11.39 -41.73 26.94
CA ARG A 292 -10.71 -40.43 26.75
C ARG A 292 -10.80 -39.92 25.30
N GLY A 293 -11.94 -40.07 24.65
CA GLY A 293 -12.24 -39.46 23.34
C GLY A 293 -12.71 -40.46 22.28
N TYR A 294 -12.47 -40.13 21.00
CA TYR A 294 -12.99 -40.91 19.87
C TYR A 294 -11.86 -41.53 19.05
N LEU A 295 -12.04 -42.78 18.63
CA LEU A 295 -11.28 -43.42 17.55
C LEU A 295 -12.12 -43.34 16.27
N VAL A 296 -11.57 -42.72 15.23
CA VAL A 296 -12.29 -42.53 13.96
C VAL A 296 -11.53 -43.22 12.84
N GLU A 297 -12.23 -44.08 12.11
CA GLU A 297 -11.72 -44.72 10.89
C GLU A 297 -12.14 -43.89 9.68
N PHE A 298 -11.17 -43.50 8.84
CA PHE A 298 -11.41 -42.70 7.63
C PHE A 298 -11.42 -43.56 6.37
N ASP A 299 -12.16 -43.12 5.36
CA ASP A 299 -12.09 -43.72 4.03
C ASP A 299 -10.68 -43.61 3.44
N LYS A 300 -10.15 -44.73 2.92
CA LYS A 300 -8.77 -44.81 2.42
C LYS A 300 -8.56 -44.01 1.14
N ASN A 301 -9.58 -43.89 0.29
CA ASN A 301 -9.47 -43.11 -0.95
C ASN A 301 -9.45 -41.61 -0.62
N ASP A 302 -10.35 -41.17 0.27
CA ASP A 302 -10.38 -39.78 0.72
C ASP A 302 -9.06 -39.38 1.41
N LEU A 303 -8.49 -40.30 2.21
CA LEU A 303 -7.19 -40.07 2.85
C LEU A 303 -6.06 -39.92 1.82
N GLY A 304 -6.08 -40.70 0.74
CA GLY A 304 -5.16 -40.55 -0.38
C GLY A 304 -5.28 -39.17 -1.04
N GLN A 305 -6.51 -38.75 -1.34
CA GLN A 305 -6.80 -37.44 -1.93
C GLN A 305 -6.41 -36.28 -1.01
N PHE A 306 -6.67 -36.42 0.30
CA PHE A 306 -6.28 -35.45 1.31
C PHE A 306 -4.77 -35.21 1.32
N VAL A 307 -3.99 -36.30 1.33
CA VAL A 307 -2.53 -36.25 1.32
C VAL A 307 -2.02 -35.63 0.01
N GLU A 308 -2.57 -36.06 -1.13
CA GLU A 308 -2.19 -35.54 -2.44
C GLU A 308 -2.43 -34.04 -2.54
N GLN A 309 -3.63 -33.56 -2.20
CA GLN A 309 -3.98 -32.15 -2.29
C GLN A 309 -3.09 -31.27 -1.39
N ASN A 310 -2.79 -31.72 -0.17
CA ASN A 310 -1.92 -30.96 0.72
C ASN A 310 -0.45 -30.96 0.28
N TYR A 311 0.02 -32.02 -0.39
CA TYR A 311 1.35 -32.01 -1.03
C TYR A 311 1.39 -31.07 -2.25
N ILE A 312 0.31 -30.97 -3.02
CA ILE A 312 0.19 -29.96 -4.07
C ILE A 312 0.31 -28.56 -3.46
N ASN A 313 -0.48 -28.25 -2.43
CA ASN A 313 -0.42 -26.96 -1.73
C ASN A 313 0.98 -26.66 -1.17
N LEU A 314 1.64 -27.66 -0.56
CA LEU A 314 3.01 -27.54 -0.09
C LEU A 314 3.97 -27.19 -1.24
N ASN A 315 3.93 -27.95 -2.35
CA ASN A 315 4.86 -27.77 -3.45
C ASN A 315 4.66 -26.42 -4.14
N THR A 316 3.42 -26.02 -4.39
CA THR A 316 3.10 -24.68 -4.92
C THR A 316 3.64 -23.59 -4.00
N TYR A 317 3.45 -23.71 -2.69
CA TYR A 317 3.98 -22.73 -1.74
C TYR A 317 5.51 -22.70 -1.71
N MET A 318 6.17 -23.85 -1.83
CA MET A 318 7.63 -23.95 -1.89
C MET A 318 8.21 -23.29 -3.14
N GLU A 319 7.54 -23.44 -4.28
CA GLU A 319 7.91 -22.81 -5.56
C GLU A 319 7.77 -21.30 -5.49
N ILE A 320 6.61 -20.79 -5.04
CA ILE A 320 6.35 -19.36 -4.87
C ILE A 320 7.42 -18.71 -3.98
N ASN A 321 7.87 -19.41 -2.94
CA ASN A 321 8.86 -18.90 -1.99
C ASN A 321 10.32 -19.25 -2.33
N ASN A 322 10.60 -19.84 -3.50
CA ASN A 322 11.95 -20.21 -3.95
C ASN A 322 12.73 -21.01 -2.88
N LEU A 323 12.07 -22.03 -2.31
CA LEU A 323 12.64 -22.89 -1.27
C LEU A 323 13.31 -24.13 -1.88
N SER A 324 14.35 -24.61 -1.22
CA SER A 324 15.17 -25.70 -1.78
C SER A 324 14.48 -27.06 -1.68
N LEU A 325 14.83 -27.96 -2.61
CA LEU A 325 14.41 -29.36 -2.57
C LEU A 325 14.82 -30.07 -1.27
N LYS A 326 15.91 -29.63 -0.63
CA LYS A 326 16.33 -30.15 0.67
C LYS A 326 15.26 -29.87 1.75
N ILE A 327 14.79 -28.63 1.83
CA ILE A 327 13.74 -28.23 2.78
C ILE A 327 12.45 -28.99 2.47
N ASN A 328 12.08 -29.13 1.19
CA ASN A 328 10.88 -29.87 0.80
C ASN A 328 10.92 -31.32 1.31
N LYS A 329 12.07 -32.00 1.11
CA LYS A 329 12.27 -33.37 1.60
C LYS A 329 12.16 -33.47 3.11
N GLU A 330 12.76 -32.54 3.86
CA GLU A 330 12.69 -32.52 5.33
C GLU A 330 11.24 -32.41 5.83
N ILE A 331 10.45 -31.48 5.26
CA ILE A 331 9.02 -31.30 5.60
C ILE A 331 8.23 -32.57 5.25
N SER A 332 8.38 -33.05 4.01
CA SER A 332 7.64 -34.22 3.50
C SER A 332 7.91 -35.48 4.32
N SER A 333 9.16 -35.73 4.69
CA SER A 333 9.51 -36.85 5.57
C SER A 333 8.89 -36.70 6.97
N GLY A 334 8.85 -35.48 7.52
CA GLY A 334 8.19 -35.21 8.80
C GLY A 334 6.69 -35.51 8.77
N ILE A 335 6.00 -35.09 7.71
CA ILE A 335 4.57 -35.37 7.51
C ILE A 335 4.33 -36.87 7.36
N PHE A 336 5.14 -37.55 6.56
CA PHE A 336 5.00 -38.99 6.36
C PHE A 336 5.14 -39.77 7.67
N GLU A 337 6.16 -39.49 8.47
CA GLU A 337 6.35 -40.16 9.77
C GLU A 337 5.23 -39.80 10.76
N TYR A 338 4.74 -38.56 10.75
CA TYR A 338 3.59 -38.15 11.56
C TYR A 338 2.34 -38.94 11.20
N LEU A 339 1.97 -38.98 9.91
CA LEU A 339 0.80 -39.70 9.42
C LEU A 339 0.93 -41.20 9.70
N LYS A 340 2.09 -41.80 9.40
CA LYS A 340 2.35 -43.21 9.68
C LYS A 340 2.15 -43.55 11.16
N LYS A 341 2.70 -42.75 12.07
CA LYS A 341 2.56 -42.98 13.51
C LYS A 341 1.11 -42.85 13.99
N ASN A 342 0.40 -41.83 13.53
CA ASN A 342 -0.93 -41.49 14.06
C ASN A 342 -2.09 -42.18 13.31
N LEU A 343 -1.83 -42.79 12.15
CA LEU A 343 -2.80 -43.60 11.39
C LEU A 343 -2.62 -45.12 11.61
N GLN A 344 -1.47 -45.56 12.15
CA GLN A 344 -1.25 -46.98 12.51
C GLN A 344 -1.97 -47.40 13.81
N GLU A 345 -2.59 -46.46 14.54
CA GLU A 345 -3.44 -46.73 15.71
C GLU A 345 -4.95 -46.89 15.37
N ILE A 346 -5.31 -46.90 14.08
CA ILE A 346 -6.69 -47.04 13.56
C ILE A 346 -6.96 -48.45 13.08
#